data_AF-A0A1M5IWR6-F1
#
_entry.id   AF-A0A1M5IWR6-F1
#
_cell.length_a   1.000
_cell.length_b   1.000
_cell.length_c   1.000
_cell.angle_alpha   90.00
_cell.angle_beta   90.00
_cell.angle_gamma   90.00
#
_symmetry.space_group_name_H-M   'P 1'
#
loop_
_entity.id
_entity.type
_entity.pdbx_description
1 polymer ?
#
loop_
_entity_poly.entity_id
_entity_poly.type
_entity_poly.pdbx_seq_one_letter_code
_entity_poly.pdbx_strand_id
1 'polypeptide(L)'
;MKAWSQRYILSTYCEQSLAFLVAPAVIKGESDLRDAIRNWEHLIYETRREYEEIQKSVDEHVAHLYSIDEKDREIIQGKSDDVGIDVKEGREESIAEKNGKNELGVNHRTVAVNVLSWCVGAAMGRWDVRITLDPSLAPKLPDPFDPLPVCPPGMLVGPDGLPAKPGGVVSEEWLRARPDANTLPLDGSVSKPTIPDSEYPLRINWDGILVDDPGFNGGQPHRDDIVRRVREVFDLLWKDKAYEIEQEACGILGVRDLRDYFRKPSGFFQDHLKRYSKSRRKAPIYWPLSTASGSYTIWLYYHRLTDQTLYAAVNKYLEPKIADTERALDRLEVELAGASGREATRLRDRLNEGRAFLGELQDLREELLRVAGLPYKPDLNDGVIINAAPLHRLFRLRSWAKETEEVWRKLEKGDYDWAHMAYTIWPDRVREVCRRDRSIAIAHGLEAICEVEAPAPKKKGGRGRRKRGTAG
;
A
#
# COMPACT_ATOMS: atom_id res chain seq x y z
N MET A 1 6.13 24.32 -17.37
CA MET A 1 6.90 24.26 -16.11
C MET A 1 5.99 24.51 -14.89
N LYS A 2 5.45 25.72 -14.67
CA LYS A 2 4.66 26.04 -13.45
C LYS A 2 3.42 25.14 -13.23
N ALA A 3 2.63 24.85 -14.28
CA ALA A 3 1.47 23.95 -14.17
C ALA A 3 1.85 22.54 -13.70
N TRP A 4 2.99 22.03 -14.20
CA TRP A 4 3.52 20.73 -13.80
C TRP A 4 3.93 20.75 -12.33
N SER A 5 4.61 21.80 -11.87
CA SER A 5 5.02 21.92 -10.46
C SER A 5 3.82 21.90 -9.52
N GLN A 6 2.72 22.58 -9.88
CA GLN A 6 1.48 22.56 -9.09
C GLN A 6 0.83 21.16 -9.06
N ARG A 7 0.78 20.45 -10.19
CA ARG A 7 0.31 19.04 -10.20
C ARG A 7 1.22 18.10 -9.42
N TYR A 8 2.52 18.34 -9.45
CA TYR A 8 3.50 17.55 -8.71
C TYR A 8 3.29 17.71 -7.20
N ILE A 9 3.07 18.94 -6.71
CA ILE A 9 2.76 19.22 -5.31
C ILE A 9 1.52 18.45 -4.85
N LEU A 10 0.42 18.45 -5.60
CA LEU A 10 -0.76 17.65 -5.24
C LEU A 10 -0.45 16.14 -5.22
N SER A 11 0.46 15.70 -6.08
CA SER A 11 0.85 14.31 -6.21
C SER A 11 1.78 13.83 -5.08
N THR A 12 2.46 14.73 -4.36
CA THR A 12 3.34 14.35 -3.24
C THR A 12 2.58 13.89 -2.00
N TYR A 13 1.28 14.15 -1.96
CA TYR A 13 0.38 13.79 -0.87
C TYR A 13 -0.48 12.54 -1.15
N CYS A 14 -0.43 12.02 -2.38
CA CYS A 14 -1.16 10.81 -2.76
C CYS A 14 -0.26 9.59 -2.57
N GLU A 15 -0.55 8.74 -1.58
CA GLU A 15 0.27 7.57 -1.20
C GLU A 15 0.61 6.59 -2.35
N GLN A 16 -0.13 6.66 -3.45
CA GLN A 16 0.00 5.80 -4.63
C GLN A 16 0.78 6.43 -5.76
N SER A 17 1.12 7.70 -5.60
CA SER A 17 1.88 8.47 -6.56
C SER A 17 3.37 8.11 -6.45
N LEU A 18 4.04 8.04 -7.59
CA LEU A 18 5.50 7.98 -7.63
C LEU A 18 6.15 9.27 -7.12
N ALA A 19 5.40 10.37 -7.01
CA ALA A 19 5.86 11.62 -6.40
C ALA A 19 5.66 11.67 -4.88
N PHE A 20 5.07 10.63 -4.25
CA PHE A 20 4.69 10.67 -2.85
C PHE A 20 5.88 10.95 -1.93
N LEU A 21 5.70 11.92 -1.03
CA LEU A 21 6.70 12.37 -0.07
C LEU A 21 6.24 12.09 1.37
N VAL A 22 5.06 12.58 1.73
CA VAL A 22 4.52 12.47 3.09
C VAL A 22 3.00 12.53 3.05
N ALA A 23 2.33 11.91 4.02
CA ALA A 23 0.89 12.06 4.14
C ALA A 23 0.53 13.51 4.52
N PRO A 24 -0.60 14.04 4.00
CA PRO A 24 -1.19 15.27 4.49
C PRO A 24 -1.30 15.29 6.02
N ALA A 25 -1.14 16.47 6.62
CA ALA A 25 -1.29 16.71 8.06
C ALA A 25 -0.26 16.03 8.99
N VAL A 26 0.75 15.35 8.44
CA VAL A 26 1.89 14.83 9.22
C VAL A 26 3.05 15.85 9.28
N ILE A 27 2.88 17.03 8.67
CA ILE A 27 3.90 18.08 8.62
C ILE A 27 3.95 18.84 9.95
N LYS A 28 5.18 18.97 10.48
CA LYS A 28 5.55 19.57 11.76
C LYS A 28 5.04 21.01 11.92
N GLY A 29 4.44 21.31 13.07
CA GLY A 29 4.16 22.68 13.53
C GLY A 29 2.74 22.93 14.03
N GLU A 30 1.82 22.00 13.79
CA GLU A 30 0.39 22.23 14.02
C GLU A 30 -0.08 21.67 15.37
N SER A 31 -1.03 22.37 15.99
CA SER A 31 -1.48 22.08 17.33
C SER A 31 -2.45 20.92 17.45
N ASP A 32 -3.21 20.63 16.39
CA ASP A 32 -4.20 19.57 16.30
C ASP A 32 -4.39 19.10 14.83
N LEU A 33 -5.09 17.99 14.61
CA LEU A 33 -5.27 17.37 13.29
C LEU A 33 -6.22 18.19 12.40
N ARG A 34 -7.20 18.90 12.97
CA ARG A 34 -8.12 19.79 12.24
C ARG A 34 -7.44 21.01 11.67
N ASP A 35 -6.51 21.61 12.39
CA ASP A 35 -5.67 22.70 11.88
C ASP A 35 -4.85 22.18 10.70
N ALA A 36 -4.27 20.98 10.84
CA ALA A 36 -3.47 20.36 9.79
C ALA A 36 -4.29 19.99 8.56
N ILE A 37 -5.55 19.61 8.76
CA ILE A 37 -6.53 19.47 7.69
C ILE A 37 -6.78 20.83 7.05
N ARG A 38 -7.14 21.87 7.82
CA ARG A 38 -7.46 23.23 7.34
C ARG A 38 -6.33 23.85 6.52
N ASN A 39 -5.11 23.76 7.01
CA ASN A 39 -3.92 24.24 6.29
C ASN A 39 -3.69 23.46 4.99
N TRP A 40 -3.96 22.16 4.99
CA TRP A 40 -3.93 21.36 3.77
C TRP A 40 -5.07 21.73 2.80
N GLU A 41 -6.28 22.04 3.28
CA GLU A 41 -7.36 22.53 2.43
C GLU A 41 -6.96 23.83 1.75
N HIS A 42 -6.38 24.76 2.52
CA HIS A 42 -5.89 26.03 2.01
C HIS A 42 -4.81 25.83 0.95
N LEU A 43 -3.83 24.95 1.20
CA LEU A 43 -2.80 24.62 0.22
C LEU A 43 -3.39 24.03 -1.07
N ILE A 44 -4.31 23.07 -0.96
CA ILE A 44 -4.95 22.47 -2.14
C ILE A 44 -5.72 23.52 -2.93
N TYR A 45 -6.47 24.38 -2.23
CA TYR A 45 -7.26 25.44 -2.85
C TYR A 45 -6.35 26.41 -3.63
N GLU A 46 -5.30 26.92 -3.00
CA GLU A 46 -4.35 27.84 -3.65
C GLU A 46 -3.63 27.17 -4.83
N THR A 47 -3.10 25.95 -4.65
CA THR A 47 -2.44 25.18 -5.71
C THR A 47 -3.36 24.90 -6.90
N ARG A 48 -4.65 24.56 -6.65
CA ARG A 48 -5.63 24.34 -7.72
C ARG A 48 -5.99 25.64 -8.43
N ARG A 49 -6.21 26.74 -7.69
CA ARG A 49 -6.50 28.05 -8.28
C ARG A 49 -5.37 28.48 -9.21
N GLU A 50 -4.13 28.41 -8.75
CA GLU A 50 -2.96 28.70 -9.58
C GLU A 50 -2.87 27.76 -10.80
N TYR A 51 -3.13 26.47 -10.62
CA TYR A 51 -3.12 25.52 -11.73
C TYR A 51 -4.17 25.88 -12.79
N GLU A 52 -5.41 26.19 -12.38
CA GLU A 52 -6.50 26.58 -13.27
C GLU A 52 -6.21 27.89 -14.02
N GLU A 53 -5.63 28.88 -13.34
CA GLU A 53 -5.18 30.13 -13.96
C GLU A 53 -4.09 29.88 -15.02
N ILE A 54 -3.09 29.05 -14.69
CA ILE A 54 -2.03 28.68 -15.62
C ILE A 54 -2.60 27.88 -16.80
N GLN A 55 -3.51 26.93 -16.55
CA GLN A 55 -4.13 26.11 -17.59
C GLN A 55 -4.94 26.98 -18.55
N LYS A 56 -5.75 27.92 -18.02
CA LYS A 56 -6.50 28.88 -18.83
C LYS A 56 -5.56 29.71 -19.72
N SER A 57 -4.45 30.19 -19.16
CA SER A 57 -3.45 30.92 -19.93
C SER A 57 -2.84 30.06 -21.03
N VAL A 58 -2.49 28.80 -20.75
CA VAL A 58 -1.98 27.85 -21.76
C VAL A 58 -3.01 27.64 -22.88
N ASP A 59 -4.27 27.41 -22.53
CA ASP A 59 -5.34 27.18 -23.49
C ASP A 59 -5.56 28.43 -24.38
N GLU A 60 -5.49 29.63 -23.81
CA GLU A 60 -5.57 30.89 -24.55
C GLU A 60 -4.42 31.03 -25.57
N HIS A 61 -3.18 30.73 -25.17
CA HIS A 61 -2.02 30.78 -26.06
C HIS A 61 -2.10 29.72 -27.16
N VAL A 62 -2.51 28.49 -26.83
CA VAL A 62 -2.69 27.39 -27.80
C VAL A 62 -3.74 27.79 -28.83
N ALA A 63 -4.89 28.29 -28.38
CA ALA A 63 -5.94 28.72 -29.29
C ALA A 63 -5.50 29.87 -30.19
N HIS A 64 -4.74 30.84 -29.68
CA HIS A 64 -4.15 31.89 -30.51
C HIS A 64 -3.16 31.33 -31.55
N LEU A 65 -2.27 30.41 -31.15
CA LEU A 65 -1.27 29.80 -32.05
C LEU A 65 -1.90 28.98 -33.17
N TYR A 66 -2.95 28.23 -32.85
CA TYR A 66 -3.66 27.38 -33.81
C TYR A 66 -4.83 28.10 -34.51
N SER A 67 -5.02 29.40 -34.26
CA SER A 67 -6.12 30.19 -34.82
C SER A 67 -7.51 29.57 -34.54
N ILE A 68 -7.66 28.95 -33.37
CA ILE A 68 -8.90 28.37 -32.87
C ILE A 68 -9.79 29.53 -32.42
N ASP A 69 -10.90 29.74 -33.13
CA ASP A 69 -11.84 30.81 -32.81
C ASP A 69 -12.76 30.44 -31.63
N GLU A 70 -13.61 31.37 -31.19
CA GLU A 70 -14.48 31.13 -30.03
C GLU A 70 -15.51 30.01 -30.29
N LYS A 71 -15.94 29.82 -31.54
CA LYS A 71 -16.85 28.71 -31.90
C LYS A 71 -16.12 27.37 -31.84
N ASP A 72 -14.88 27.32 -32.31
CA ASP A 72 -14.03 26.13 -32.21
C ASP A 72 -13.75 25.77 -30.74
N ARG A 73 -13.57 26.77 -29.87
CA ARG A 73 -13.41 26.56 -28.41
C ARG A 73 -14.68 26.01 -27.76
N GLU A 74 -15.86 26.49 -28.14
CA GLU A 74 -17.14 25.98 -27.64
C GLU A 74 -17.35 24.50 -28.04
N ILE A 75 -16.92 24.12 -29.24
CA ILE A 75 -16.94 22.73 -29.73
C ILE A 75 -15.96 21.86 -28.94
N ILE A 76 -14.71 22.30 -28.77
CA ILE A 76 -13.65 21.55 -28.04
C ILE A 76 -14.01 21.36 -26.56
N GLN A 77 -14.64 22.35 -25.93
CA GLN A 77 -15.08 22.28 -24.53
C GLN A 77 -16.40 21.50 -24.34
N GLY A 78 -16.99 20.96 -25.41
CA GLY A 78 -18.20 20.14 -25.37
C GLY A 78 -19.45 20.92 -24.97
N LYS A 79 -19.52 22.22 -25.29
CA LYS A 79 -20.66 23.10 -24.99
C LYS A 79 -21.69 23.23 -26.12
N SER A 80 -21.49 22.57 -27.26
CA SER A 80 -22.50 22.50 -28.33
C SER A 80 -23.36 21.23 -28.22
N ASP A 81 -24.68 21.39 -28.20
CA ASP A 81 -25.68 20.31 -28.11
C ASP A 81 -25.83 19.46 -29.40
N ASP A 82 -25.01 19.68 -30.43
CA ASP A 82 -25.19 18.96 -31.70
C ASP A 82 -23.84 18.85 -32.44
N VAL A 83 -23.30 17.63 -32.51
CA VAL A 83 -22.57 17.01 -33.65
C VAL A 83 -21.98 15.69 -33.13
N GLY A 84 -22.63 14.58 -33.50
CA GLY A 84 -22.14 13.23 -33.25
C GLY A 84 -20.91 12.92 -34.09
N ILE A 85 -19.72 12.96 -33.48
CA ILE A 85 -18.52 12.29 -34.00
C ILE A 85 -17.92 11.46 -32.85
N ASP A 86 -18.04 10.13 -32.99
CA ASP A 86 -17.48 9.14 -32.07
C ASP A 86 -15.96 9.03 -32.29
N VAL A 87 -15.19 9.96 -31.73
CA VAL A 87 -13.72 9.84 -31.65
C VAL A 87 -13.37 9.11 -30.36
N LYS A 88 -13.23 7.78 -30.43
CA LYS A 88 -12.56 6.98 -29.40
C LYS A 88 -11.05 7.19 -29.48
N GLU A 89 -10.56 8.35 -29.04
CA GLU A 89 -9.15 8.49 -28.69
C GLU A 89 -8.97 8.28 -27.19
N GLY A 90 -8.05 7.38 -26.85
CA GLY A 90 -7.70 7.00 -25.49
C GLY A 90 -7.12 8.18 -24.72
N ARG A 91 -8.00 8.94 -24.06
CA ARG A 91 -7.61 9.88 -23.02
C ARG A 91 -7.08 9.06 -21.85
N GLU A 92 -5.78 9.15 -21.58
CA GLU A 92 -5.23 8.72 -20.30
C GLU A 92 -5.79 9.61 -19.19
N GLU A 93 -7.00 9.27 -18.74
CA GLU A 93 -7.64 9.90 -17.60
C GLU A 93 -6.84 9.60 -16.33
N SER A 94 -6.07 10.60 -15.91
CA SER A 94 -5.53 10.66 -14.57
C SER A 94 -6.68 10.63 -13.55
N ILE A 95 -6.47 9.97 -12.41
CA ILE A 95 -7.48 9.72 -11.36
C ILE A 95 -8.14 11.01 -10.86
N ALA A 96 -7.54 12.18 -11.11
CA ALA A 96 -8.07 13.48 -10.72
C ALA A 96 -9.45 13.81 -11.30
N GLU A 97 -9.85 13.26 -12.46
CA GLU A 97 -11.09 13.67 -13.15
C GLU A 97 -12.33 12.84 -12.79
N LYS A 98 -12.21 11.67 -12.16
CA LYS A 98 -13.39 10.84 -11.80
C LYS A 98 -14.17 11.32 -10.57
N ASN A 99 -13.67 12.31 -9.84
CA ASN A 99 -14.42 12.94 -8.75
C ASN A 99 -15.25 14.16 -9.22
N GLY A 100 -15.46 14.31 -10.53
CA GLY A 100 -16.33 15.33 -11.10
C GLY A 100 -17.82 15.04 -10.85
N LYS A 101 -18.28 15.29 -9.61
CA LYS A 101 -19.54 15.96 -9.23
C LYS A 101 -19.73 15.81 -7.71
N ASN A 102 -19.61 16.95 -7.00
CA ASN A 102 -19.65 17.19 -5.55
C ASN A 102 -18.42 16.79 -4.71
N GLU A 103 -17.54 17.75 -4.45
CA GLU A 103 -17.25 18.30 -3.11
C GLU A 103 -16.08 19.30 -3.24
N LEU A 104 -16.34 20.60 -3.08
CA LEU A 104 -15.36 21.69 -3.05
C LEU A 104 -14.51 21.72 -1.76
N GLY A 105 -14.55 20.67 -0.94
CA GLY A 105 -13.88 20.60 0.36
C GLY A 105 -12.97 19.38 0.47
N VAL A 106 -11.93 19.48 1.31
CA VAL A 106 -11.17 18.29 1.67
C VAL A 106 -12.05 17.43 2.56
N ASN A 107 -12.19 16.16 2.20
CA ASN A 107 -12.89 15.23 3.06
C ASN A 107 -12.00 14.91 4.29
N HIS A 108 -12.34 15.47 5.46
CA HIS A 108 -11.60 15.27 6.72
C HIS A 108 -11.35 13.79 7.03
N ARG A 109 -12.34 12.93 6.74
CA ARG A 109 -12.21 11.49 6.92
C ARG A 109 -11.10 10.92 6.06
N THR A 110 -11.00 11.36 4.80
CA THR A 110 -9.93 10.91 3.89
C THR A 110 -8.55 11.28 4.43
N VAL A 111 -8.38 12.45 5.05
CA VAL A 111 -7.12 12.84 5.70
C VAL A 111 -6.78 11.93 6.87
N ALA A 112 -7.73 11.68 7.77
CA ALA A 112 -7.50 10.79 8.91
C ALA A 112 -7.09 9.37 8.45
N VAL A 113 -7.73 8.83 7.40
CA VAL A 113 -7.31 7.56 6.79
C VAL A 113 -5.89 7.66 6.21
N ASN A 114 -5.56 8.76 5.51
CA ASN A 114 -4.22 8.98 4.95
C ASN A 114 -3.14 8.93 6.01
N VAL A 115 -3.35 9.63 7.13
CA VAL A 115 -2.41 9.63 8.27
C VAL A 115 -2.23 8.23 8.84
N LEU A 116 -3.32 7.50 9.11
CA LEU A 116 -3.22 6.15 9.69
C LEU A 116 -2.58 5.14 8.73
N SER A 117 -2.91 5.18 7.44
CA SER A 117 -2.29 4.33 6.41
C SER A 117 -0.78 4.61 6.28
N TRP A 118 -0.39 5.88 6.38
CA TRP A 118 1.01 6.27 6.39
C TRP A 118 1.73 5.77 7.64
N CYS A 119 1.11 5.86 8.82
CA CYS A 119 1.70 5.36 10.07
C CYS A 119 1.91 3.84 10.04
N VAL A 120 0.94 3.08 9.51
CA VAL A 120 1.11 1.63 9.25
C VAL A 120 2.28 1.38 8.29
N GLY A 121 2.40 2.19 7.23
CA GLY A 121 3.53 2.12 6.30
C GLY A 121 4.88 2.42 6.96
N ALA A 122 4.97 3.47 7.78
CA ALA A 122 6.17 3.81 8.52
C ALA A 122 6.58 2.68 9.49
N ALA A 123 5.61 2.09 10.19
CA ALA A 123 5.84 0.96 11.08
C ALA A 123 6.39 -0.30 10.36
N MET A 124 5.98 -0.51 9.10
CA MET A 124 6.45 -1.59 8.23
C MET A 124 7.70 -1.22 7.41
N GLY A 125 8.29 -0.05 7.64
CA GLY A 125 9.50 0.42 6.96
C GLY A 125 9.27 0.72 5.48
N ARG A 126 8.07 1.18 5.11
CA ARG A 126 7.74 1.65 3.76
C ARG A 126 8.06 3.13 3.59
N TRP A 127 7.82 3.95 4.60
CA TRP A 127 8.04 5.40 4.56
C TRP A 127 9.18 5.81 5.49
N ASP A 128 10.00 6.76 5.04
CA ASP A 128 11.07 7.33 5.84
C ASP A 128 10.51 8.42 6.76
N VAL A 129 10.43 8.14 8.06
CA VAL A 129 9.90 9.09 9.05
C VAL A 129 10.78 10.31 9.20
N ARG A 130 12.09 10.20 8.89
CA ARG A 130 13.03 11.30 9.05
C ARG A 130 12.72 12.45 8.11
N ILE A 131 12.25 12.15 6.89
CA ILE A 131 11.79 13.17 5.92
C ILE A 131 10.62 14.01 6.49
N THR A 132 9.78 13.39 7.32
CA THR A 132 8.67 14.11 7.98
C THR A 132 9.18 14.98 9.13
N LEU A 133 10.17 14.50 9.87
CA LEU A 133 10.78 15.21 11.00
C LEU A 133 11.70 16.37 10.57
N ASP A 134 12.38 16.16 9.45
CA ASP A 134 13.27 17.09 8.75
C ASP A 134 13.04 17.01 7.22
N PRO A 135 12.17 17.88 6.69
CA PRO A 135 11.90 17.96 5.25
C PRO A 135 13.13 18.25 4.38
N SER A 136 14.25 18.73 4.95
CA SER A 136 15.50 18.95 4.20
C SER A 136 16.20 17.66 3.78
N LEU A 137 15.75 16.51 4.29
CA LEU A 137 16.18 15.17 3.86
C LEU A 137 15.46 14.68 2.60
N ALA A 138 14.39 15.37 2.16
CA ALA A 138 13.69 15.02 0.93
C ALA A 138 14.60 15.24 -0.29
N PRO A 139 14.58 14.34 -1.29
CA PRO A 139 15.29 14.58 -2.54
C PRO A 139 14.66 15.77 -3.28
N LYS A 140 15.46 16.43 -4.11
CA LYS A 140 14.97 17.56 -4.91
C LYS A 140 13.86 17.14 -5.87
N LEU A 141 12.98 18.09 -6.15
CA LEU A 141 11.97 17.98 -7.19
C LEU A 141 12.63 17.66 -8.55
N PRO A 142 12.19 16.62 -9.27
CA PRO A 142 12.69 16.35 -10.61
C PRO A 142 12.28 17.47 -11.58
N ASP A 143 12.95 17.57 -12.72
CA ASP A 143 12.46 18.38 -13.84
C ASP A 143 11.22 17.71 -14.48
N PRO A 144 10.27 18.46 -15.06
CA PRO A 144 9.12 17.90 -15.77
C PRO A 144 9.42 16.84 -16.83
N PHE A 145 10.62 16.85 -17.41
CA PHE A 145 11.04 15.90 -18.44
C PHE A 145 11.95 14.78 -17.92
N ASP A 146 12.28 14.79 -16.63
CA ASP A 146 13.06 13.72 -16.01
C ASP A 146 12.26 12.42 -15.93
N PRO A 147 12.93 11.26 -15.92
CA PRO A 147 12.26 9.98 -15.70
C PRO A 147 11.55 9.97 -14.34
N LEU A 148 10.40 9.31 -14.27
CA LEU A 148 9.69 9.10 -13.01
C LEU A 148 10.57 8.29 -12.05
N PRO A 149 10.55 8.62 -10.74
CA PRO A 149 11.34 7.89 -9.77
C PRO A 149 10.89 6.44 -9.66
N VAL A 150 11.86 5.52 -9.63
CA VAL A 150 11.61 4.08 -9.38
C VAL A 150 10.92 3.88 -8.03
N CYS A 151 11.28 4.72 -7.07
CA CYS A 151 10.87 4.68 -5.68
C CYS A 151 10.33 6.05 -5.28
N PRO A 152 9.14 6.16 -4.66
CA PRO A 152 8.64 7.48 -4.25
C PRO A 152 9.63 8.22 -3.34
N PRO A 153 9.77 9.55 -3.48
CA PRO A 153 10.69 10.38 -2.68
C PRO A 153 10.63 10.16 -1.16
N GLY A 154 9.44 9.85 -0.62
CA GLY A 154 9.23 9.58 0.80
C GLY A 154 9.56 8.16 1.26
N MET A 155 9.96 7.26 0.35
CA MET A 155 10.21 5.86 0.68
C MET A 155 11.49 5.70 1.51
N LEU A 156 11.44 4.78 2.48
CA LEU A 156 12.64 4.32 3.16
C LEU A 156 13.49 3.49 2.19
N VAL A 157 14.67 3.98 1.85
CA VAL A 157 15.54 3.37 0.82
C VAL A 157 16.84 2.81 1.39
N GLY A 158 17.40 1.86 0.64
CA GLY A 158 18.77 1.38 0.78
C GLY A 158 19.76 2.15 -0.10
N PRO A 159 21.06 1.82 -0.01
CA PRO A 159 22.12 2.51 -0.74
C PRO A 159 22.02 2.32 -2.27
N ASP A 160 21.25 1.33 -2.74
CA ASP A 160 20.90 1.10 -4.14
C ASP A 160 19.72 1.96 -4.63
N GLY A 161 19.14 2.80 -3.75
CA GLY A 161 17.97 3.62 -4.05
C GLY A 161 16.66 2.83 -4.14
N LEU A 162 16.66 1.54 -3.82
CA LEU A 162 15.49 0.66 -3.76
C LEU A 162 14.96 0.56 -2.32
N PRO A 163 13.77 -0.04 -2.07
CA PRO A 163 13.23 -0.16 -0.72
C PRO A 163 14.23 -0.81 0.24
N ALA A 164 14.40 -0.22 1.42
CA ALA A 164 15.36 -0.69 2.40
C ALA A 164 15.12 -2.16 2.83
N LYS A 165 16.22 -2.83 3.15
CA LYS A 165 16.29 -4.17 3.74
C LYS A 165 16.89 -4.08 5.15
N PRO A 166 16.72 -5.11 6.02
CA PRO A 166 17.35 -5.13 7.34
C PRO A 166 18.85 -4.83 7.28
N GLY A 167 19.32 -3.91 8.11
CA GLY A 167 20.72 -3.46 8.14
C GLY A 167 21.16 -2.62 6.94
N GLY A 168 20.23 -2.28 6.04
CA GLY A 168 20.49 -1.54 4.80
C GLY A 168 19.84 -0.17 4.74
N VAL A 169 19.46 0.42 5.88
CA VAL A 169 18.87 1.76 5.92
C VAL A 169 19.94 2.82 5.64
N VAL A 170 19.69 3.73 4.71
CA VAL A 170 20.65 4.81 4.41
C VAL A 170 20.77 5.83 5.54
N SER A 171 21.94 6.45 5.67
CA SER A 171 22.18 7.55 6.61
C SER A 171 21.57 8.87 6.13
N GLU A 172 21.43 9.84 7.04
CA GLU A 172 21.04 11.20 6.65
C GLU A 172 22.09 11.90 5.77
N GLU A 173 23.39 11.60 5.97
CA GLU A 173 24.48 12.07 5.12
C GLU A 173 24.25 11.61 3.67
N TRP A 174 23.87 10.34 3.49
CA TRP A 174 23.54 9.77 2.19
C TRP A 174 22.32 10.45 1.55
N LEU A 175 21.24 10.66 2.32
CA LEU A 175 20.04 11.35 1.83
C LEU A 175 20.35 12.77 1.35
N ARG A 176 21.18 13.52 2.08
CA ARG A 176 21.59 14.89 1.71
C ARG A 176 22.53 14.94 0.52
N ALA A 177 23.38 13.92 0.36
CA ALA A 177 24.30 13.82 -0.77
C ALA A 177 23.57 13.46 -2.08
N ARG A 178 22.32 13.02 -2.02
CA ARG A 178 21.54 12.61 -3.18
C ARG A 178 21.15 13.82 -4.04
N PRO A 179 21.46 13.84 -5.34
CA PRO A 179 21.06 14.94 -6.21
C PRO A 179 19.53 15.06 -6.40
N ASP A 180 18.87 13.92 -6.62
CA ASP A 180 17.44 13.80 -6.93
C ASP A 180 16.94 12.37 -6.63
N ALA A 181 15.65 12.10 -6.85
CA ALA A 181 15.01 10.81 -6.54
C ALA A 181 15.37 9.63 -7.47
N ASN A 182 16.18 9.84 -8.51
CA ASN A 182 16.64 8.82 -9.47
C ASN A 182 18.15 8.60 -9.43
N THR A 183 18.91 9.60 -9.02
CA THR A 183 20.38 9.56 -9.02
C THR A 183 20.90 9.14 -7.64
N LEU A 184 21.88 8.22 -7.62
CA LEU A 184 22.59 7.85 -6.39
C LEU A 184 23.70 8.87 -6.09
N PRO A 185 24.08 9.07 -4.82
CA PRO A 185 25.28 9.83 -4.48
C PRO A 185 26.53 9.28 -5.18
N LEU A 186 27.51 10.13 -5.47
CA LEU A 186 28.76 9.66 -6.08
C LEU A 186 29.46 8.65 -5.18
N ASP A 187 30.02 7.60 -5.77
CA ASP A 187 30.76 6.58 -5.02
C ASP A 187 31.90 7.22 -4.21
N GLY A 188 31.95 6.91 -2.92
CA GLY A 188 32.93 7.46 -1.99
C GLY A 188 32.66 8.91 -1.51
N SER A 189 31.60 9.56 -1.97
CA SER A 189 31.22 10.92 -1.50
C SER A 189 30.60 10.94 -0.10
N VAL A 190 30.10 9.78 0.37
CA VAL A 190 29.46 9.61 1.67
C VAL A 190 30.28 8.65 2.52
N SER A 191 30.72 9.10 3.70
CA SER A 191 31.61 8.34 4.56
C SER A 191 30.92 7.12 5.20
N LYS A 192 29.66 7.29 5.61
CA LYS A 192 28.81 6.26 6.21
C LYS A 192 27.49 6.19 5.44
N PRO A 193 27.39 5.38 4.38
CA PRO A 193 26.20 5.35 3.53
C PRO A 193 24.97 4.75 4.22
N THR A 194 25.17 3.88 5.21
CA THR A 194 24.10 3.18 5.93
C THR A 194 24.22 3.35 7.44
N ILE A 195 23.10 3.17 8.14
CA ILE A 195 23.01 3.10 9.60
C ILE A 195 22.49 1.71 10.02
N PRO A 196 22.87 1.22 11.22
CA PRO A 196 22.20 0.09 11.84
C PRO A 196 20.71 0.38 12.09
N ASP A 197 19.87 -0.65 12.00
CA ASP A 197 18.42 -0.51 12.25
C ASP A 197 18.09 0.07 13.64
N SER A 198 18.96 -0.15 14.63
CA SER A 198 18.81 0.39 15.99
C SER A 198 19.02 1.91 16.08
N GLU A 199 19.67 2.52 15.10
CA GLU A 199 19.84 3.97 15.02
C GLU A 199 18.69 4.65 14.27
N TYR A 200 17.85 3.89 13.56
CA TYR A 200 16.66 4.46 12.92
C TYR A 200 15.60 4.81 13.97
N PRO A 201 14.90 5.96 13.87
CA PRO A 201 14.03 6.47 14.94
C PRO A 201 12.82 5.60 15.31
N LEU A 202 12.47 4.64 14.46
CA LEU A 202 11.38 3.70 14.69
C LEU A 202 11.90 2.28 14.54
N ARG A 203 11.42 1.36 15.36
CA ARG A 203 11.59 -0.06 15.05
C ARG A 203 10.85 -0.36 13.75
N ILE A 204 11.45 -1.15 12.86
CA ILE A 204 10.82 -1.59 11.62
C ILE A 204 10.40 -3.05 11.74
N ASN A 205 9.16 -3.35 11.33
CA ASN A 205 8.66 -4.72 11.20
C ASN A 205 9.14 -5.33 9.87
N TRP A 206 10.42 -5.73 9.84
CA TRP A 206 11.09 -6.21 8.63
C TRP A 206 10.54 -7.51 8.05
N ASP A 207 9.88 -8.34 8.84
CA ASP A 207 9.15 -9.51 8.36
C ASP A 207 7.82 -9.17 7.68
N GLY A 208 7.42 -7.89 7.69
CA GLY A 208 6.20 -7.41 7.07
C GLY A 208 4.95 -7.82 7.82
N ILE A 209 5.05 -8.18 9.10
CA ILE A 209 3.93 -8.66 9.91
C ILE A 209 3.65 -7.68 11.06
N LEU A 210 2.38 -7.29 11.17
CA LEU A 210 1.79 -6.70 12.39
C LEU A 210 0.65 -7.61 12.87
N VAL A 211 0.25 -7.46 14.13
CA VAL A 211 -0.88 -8.22 14.70
C VAL A 211 -1.88 -7.29 15.38
N ASP A 212 -3.14 -7.68 15.46
CA ASP A 212 -4.11 -7.11 16.39
C ASP A 212 -4.10 -7.97 17.66
N ASP A 213 -3.25 -7.59 18.61
CA ASP A 213 -3.06 -8.31 19.85
C ASP A 213 -2.93 -7.33 21.03
N PRO A 214 -4.06 -6.93 21.65
CA PRO A 214 -4.06 -6.07 22.83
C PRO A 214 -3.52 -6.75 24.09
N GLY A 215 -3.05 -7.99 24.00
CA GLY A 215 -2.87 -8.87 25.14
C GLY A 215 -4.14 -9.68 25.42
N PHE A 216 -4.06 -10.60 26.37
CA PHE A 216 -5.20 -11.40 26.84
C PHE A 216 -5.31 -11.30 28.36
N ASN A 217 -6.52 -11.14 28.90
CA ASN A 217 -6.79 -11.07 30.33
C ASN A 217 -5.92 -10.07 31.13
N GLY A 218 -5.65 -8.88 30.58
CA GLY A 218 -4.85 -7.85 31.24
C GLY A 218 -3.33 -7.96 31.01
N GLY A 219 -2.89 -8.88 30.14
CA GLY A 219 -1.53 -8.88 29.60
C GLY A 219 -1.25 -7.62 28.77
N GLN A 220 0.03 -7.24 28.68
CA GLN A 220 0.44 -6.13 27.82
C GLN A 220 0.20 -6.46 26.33
N PRO A 221 -0.10 -5.45 25.49
CA PRO A 221 -0.16 -5.64 24.05
C PRO A 221 1.14 -6.22 23.50
N HIS A 222 1.00 -7.10 22.49
CA HIS A 222 2.14 -7.64 21.79
C HIS A 222 3.00 -6.49 21.23
N ARG A 223 4.32 -6.65 21.18
CA ARG A 223 5.23 -5.59 20.70
C ARG A 223 4.91 -5.14 19.26
N ASP A 224 4.39 -6.06 18.45
CA ASP A 224 4.00 -5.85 17.05
C ASP A 224 2.49 -5.58 16.90
N ASP A 225 1.80 -5.25 18.00
CA ASP A 225 0.39 -4.84 17.95
C ASP A 225 0.22 -3.58 17.08
N ILE A 226 -0.67 -3.64 16.09
CA ILE A 226 -0.85 -2.57 15.09
C ILE A 226 -1.19 -1.22 15.73
N VAL A 227 -2.01 -1.22 16.79
CA VAL A 227 -2.38 0.02 17.50
C VAL A 227 -1.18 0.56 18.28
N ARG A 228 -0.46 -0.31 19.02
CA ARG A 228 0.80 0.07 19.67
C ARG A 228 1.81 0.65 18.68
N ARG A 229 1.97 0.02 17.52
CA ARG A 229 2.93 0.44 16.48
C ARG A 229 2.56 1.77 15.83
N VAL A 230 1.27 2.02 15.62
CA VAL A 230 0.77 3.33 15.18
C VAL A 230 1.00 4.39 16.26
N ARG A 231 0.76 4.07 17.54
CA ARG A 231 1.03 4.98 18.66
C ARG A 231 2.51 5.34 18.80
N GLU A 232 3.42 4.38 18.60
CA GLU A 232 4.86 4.67 18.57
C GLU A 232 5.24 5.69 17.47
N VAL A 233 4.55 5.66 16.32
CA VAL A 233 4.70 6.69 15.28
C VAL A 233 4.10 8.01 15.74
N PHE A 234 2.94 7.98 16.41
CA PHE A 234 2.30 9.19 16.92
C PHE A 234 3.17 9.90 17.97
N ASP A 235 3.74 9.14 18.90
CA ASP A 235 4.64 9.63 19.94
C ASP A 235 5.89 10.29 19.35
N LEU A 236 6.44 9.71 18.28
CA LEU A 236 7.60 10.28 17.58
C LEU A 236 7.27 11.61 16.90
N LEU A 237 6.11 11.70 16.24
CA LEU A 237 5.72 12.86 15.45
C LEU A 237 5.17 14.00 16.29
N TRP A 238 4.30 13.69 17.26
CA TRP A 238 3.50 14.67 17.99
C TRP A 238 3.76 14.71 19.49
N LYS A 239 4.59 13.79 20.02
CA LYS A 239 5.07 13.81 21.42
C LYS A 239 3.90 13.92 22.41
N ASP A 240 3.83 15.02 23.17
CA ASP A 240 2.82 15.30 24.18
C ASP A 240 1.39 15.38 23.62
N LYS A 241 1.23 15.60 22.31
CA LYS A 241 -0.07 15.70 21.63
C LYS A 241 -0.56 14.42 20.98
N ALA A 242 0.22 13.34 21.04
CA ALA A 242 -0.10 12.07 20.38
C ALA A 242 -1.49 11.53 20.76
N TYR A 243 -1.85 11.61 22.04
CA TYR A 243 -3.15 11.16 22.54
C TYR A 243 -4.32 12.00 22.00
N GLU A 244 -4.18 13.33 22.01
CA GLU A 244 -5.23 14.25 21.53
C GLU A 244 -5.50 14.03 20.04
N ILE A 245 -4.44 13.85 19.26
CA ILE A 245 -4.53 13.58 17.82
C ILE A 245 -5.15 12.22 17.53
N GLU A 246 -4.86 11.19 18.34
CA GLU A 246 -5.55 9.90 18.22
C GLU A 246 -7.06 10.02 18.48
N GLN A 247 -7.44 10.73 19.55
CA GLN A 247 -8.87 10.95 19.87
C GLN A 247 -9.57 11.71 18.75
N GLU A 248 -8.92 12.73 18.21
CA GLU A 248 -9.45 13.51 17.10
C GLU A 248 -9.59 12.67 15.82
N ALA A 249 -8.59 11.88 15.46
CA ALA A 249 -8.66 10.95 14.33
C ALA A 249 -9.81 9.96 14.50
N CYS A 250 -10.00 9.40 15.71
CA CYS A 250 -11.12 8.52 16.02
C CYS A 250 -12.48 9.23 15.86
N GLY A 251 -12.58 10.47 16.35
CA GLY A 251 -13.77 11.31 16.20
C GLY A 251 -14.12 11.60 14.74
N ILE A 252 -13.13 11.92 13.91
CA ILE A 252 -13.30 12.15 12.46
C ILE A 252 -13.72 10.86 11.74
N LEU A 253 -13.17 9.71 12.13
CA LEU A 253 -13.49 8.41 11.54
C LEU A 253 -14.84 7.84 12.02
N GLY A 254 -15.40 8.39 13.10
CA GLY A 254 -16.64 7.90 13.73
C GLY A 254 -16.46 6.53 14.38
N VAL A 255 -15.30 6.29 14.99
CA VAL A 255 -14.92 5.04 15.67
C VAL A 255 -14.61 5.31 17.14
N ARG A 256 -14.76 4.30 17.98
CA ARG A 256 -14.50 4.46 19.43
C ARG A 256 -13.01 4.60 19.73
N ASP A 257 -12.19 3.81 19.05
CA ASP A 257 -10.74 3.80 19.17
C ASP A 257 -10.12 3.25 17.88
N LEU A 258 -8.79 3.31 17.75
CA LEU A 258 -8.08 2.79 16.60
C LEU A 258 -8.28 1.28 16.41
N ARG A 259 -8.46 0.51 17.49
CA ARG A 259 -8.62 -0.94 17.40
C ARG A 259 -9.95 -1.30 16.74
N ASP A 260 -11.03 -0.62 17.11
CA ASP A 260 -12.33 -0.73 16.46
C ASP A 260 -12.24 -0.45 14.96
N TYR A 261 -11.47 0.57 14.56
CA TYR A 261 -11.23 0.90 13.17
C TYR A 261 -10.47 -0.19 12.39
N PHE A 262 -9.44 -0.79 12.98
CA PHE A 262 -8.69 -1.89 12.34
C PHE A 262 -9.50 -3.19 12.28
N ARG A 263 -10.29 -3.52 13.31
CA ARG A 263 -11.09 -4.75 13.39
C ARG A 263 -12.28 -4.76 12.46
N LYS A 264 -12.90 -3.60 12.24
CA LYS A 264 -14.13 -3.49 11.44
C LYS A 264 -13.81 -3.79 9.96
N PRO A 265 -14.48 -4.75 9.30
CA PRO A 265 -14.25 -5.01 7.87
C PRO A 265 -14.50 -3.78 6.98
N SER A 266 -15.43 -2.91 7.39
CA SER A 266 -15.73 -1.64 6.73
C SER A 266 -14.89 -0.46 7.23
N GLY A 267 -13.86 -0.71 8.06
CA GLY A 267 -12.93 0.26 8.59
C GLY A 267 -11.68 0.36 7.72
N PHE A 268 -10.51 0.21 8.33
CA PHE A 268 -9.21 0.42 7.68
C PHE A 268 -9.05 -0.33 6.36
N PHE A 269 -9.38 -1.63 6.33
CA PHE A 269 -9.17 -2.42 5.12
C PHE A 269 -10.07 -2.01 3.94
N GLN A 270 -11.32 -1.61 4.19
CA GLN A 270 -12.18 -1.12 3.12
C GLN A 270 -11.66 0.20 2.55
N ASP A 271 -11.19 1.11 3.41
CA ASP A 271 -10.59 2.37 2.97
C ASP A 271 -9.29 2.14 2.19
N HIS A 272 -8.46 1.21 2.67
CA HIS A 272 -7.25 0.77 1.98
C HIS A 272 -7.55 0.15 0.63
N LEU A 273 -8.53 -0.76 0.56
CA LEU A 273 -8.96 -1.38 -0.69
C LEU A 273 -9.43 -0.33 -1.70
N LYS A 274 -10.27 0.62 -1.27
CA LYS A 274 -10.75 1.72 -2.12
C LYS A 274 -9.60 2.55 -2.66
N ARG A 275 -8.67 2.94 -1.77
CA ARG A 275 -7.46 3.67 -2.16
C ARG A 275 -6.74 2.88 -3.25
N TYR A 276 -6.40 1.63 -2.99
CA TYR A 276 -5.64 0.74 -3.88
C TYR A 276 -6.43 0.09 -5.01
N SER A 277 -7.54 0.70 -5.41
CA SER A 277 -8.33 0.26 -6.56
C SER A 277 -8.41 1.34 -7.63
N LYS A 278 -8.12 0.97 -8.88
CA LYS A 278 -8.33 1.83 -10.06
C LYS A 278 -8.99 1.02 -11.15
N SER A 279 -10.16 1.48 -11.63
CA SER A 279 -10.96 0.75 -12.62
C SER A 279 -11.22 -0.69 -12.12
N ARG A 280 -10.89 -1.70 -12.92
CA ARG A 280 -11.02 -3.12 -12.58
C ARG A 280 -9.86 -3.68 -11.75
N ARG A 281 -8.76 -2.93 -11.57
CA ARG A 281 -7.60 -3.39 -10.78
C ARG A 281 -7.84 -3.09 -9.31
N LYS A 282 -7.71 -4.11 -8.47
CA LYS A 282 -7.65 -3.99 -7.01
C LYS A 282 -6.33 -4.54 -6.51
N ALA A 283 -5.60 -3.72 -5.76
CA ALA A 283 -4.24 -4.03 -5.35
C ALA A 283 -3.93 -3.57 -3.91
N PRO A 284 -4.79 -3.87 -2.91
CA PRO A 284 -4.49 -3.53 -1.52
C PRO A 284 -3.18 -4.19 -1.10
N ILE A 285 -2.33 -3.48 -0.35
CA ILE A 285 -0.99 -3.97 0.01
C ILE A 285 -0.83 -4.33 1.49
N TYR A 286 -1.88 -4.12 2.28
CA TYR A 286 -1.96 -4.51 3.69
C TYR A 286 -3.14 -5.47 3.82
N TRP A 287 -2.86 -6.71 4.22
CA TRP A 287 -3.83 -7.80 4.18
C TRP A 287 -4.19 -8.27 5.58
N PRO A 288 -5.45 -8.11 6.02
CA PRO A 288 -5.91 -8.64 7.29
C PRO A 288 -6.33 -10.10 7.14
N LEU A 289 -5.56 -11.00 7.74
CA LEU A 289 -5.91 -12.41 7.92
C LEU A 289 -6.45 -12.57 9.33
N SER A 290 -7.76 -12.77 9.47
CA SER A 290 -8.42 -12.64 10.77
C SER A 290 -9.10 -13.93 11.19
N THR A 291 -9.30 -14.07 12.51
CA THR A 291 -10.31 -14.98 13.06
C THR A 291 -11.71 -14.60 12.56
N ALA A 292 -12.68 -15.51 12.66
CA ALA A 292 -14.04 -15.29 12.17
C ALA A 292 -14.70 -14.04 12.81
N SER A 293 -14.58 -13.90 14.14
CA SER A 293 -15.04 -12.70 14.85
C SER A 293 -14.20 -11.45 14.59
N GLY A 294 -12.96 -11.59 14.11
CA GLY A 294 -11.97 -10.51 13.98
C GLY A 294 -11.35 -10.09 15.31
N SER A 295 -11.47 -10.93 16.34
CA SER A 295 -10.85 -10.78 17.66
C SER A 295 -9.31 -10.78 17.62
N TYR A 296 -8.72 -11.45 16.63
CA TYR A 296 -7.30 -11.46 16.33
C TYR A 296 -7.08 -11.38 14.82
N THR A 297 -6.11 -10.58 14.39
CA THR A 297 -5.80 -10.35 12.98
C THR A 297 -4.30 -10.28 12.78
N ILE A 298 -3.79 -11.00 11.78
CA ILE A 298 -2.43 -10.86 11.27
C ILE A 298 -2.49 -9.94 10.05
N TRP A 299 -1.72 -8.86 10.07
CA TRP A 299 -1.62 -7.89 8.98
C TRP A 299 -0.32 -8.14 8.20
N LEU A 300 -0.45 -8.56 6.95
CA LEU A 300 0.68 -8.80 6.06
C LEU A 300 0.95 -7.60 5.15
N TYR A 301 2.23 -7.26 4.97
CA TYR A 301 2.68 -6.30 3.97
C TYR A 301 3.09 -6.98 2.67
N TYR A 302 2.33 -6.75 1.60
CA TYR A 302 2.50 -7.40 0.30
C TYR A 302 3.94 -7.38 -0.25
N HIS A 303 4.64 -6.24 -0.14
CA HIS A 303 5.98 -6.09 -0.73
C HIS A 303 7.09 -6.80 0.07
N ARG A 304 6.80 -7.34 1.26
CA ARG A 304 7.74 -8.11 2.09
C ARG A 304 7.39 -9.59 2.17
N LEU A 305 6.41 -10.05 1.38
CA LEU A 305 6.04 -11.45 1.35
C LEU A 305 7.18 -12.31 0.82
N THR A 306 7.32 -13.48 1.43
CA THR A 306 8.26 -14.55 1.07
C THR A 306 7.54 -15.89 1.17
N ASP A 307 8.16 -16.96 0.68
CA ASP A 307 7.66 -18.33 0.89
C ASP A 307 7.63 -18.73 2.38
N GLN A 308 8.36 -18.04 3.25
CA GLN A 308 8.36 -18.28 4.69
C GLN A 308 7.33 -17.45 5.47
N THR A 309 6.63 -16.50 4.83
CA THR A 309 5.81 -15.52 5.56
C THR A 309 4.67 -16.18 6.36
N LEU A 310 3.99 -17.20 5.81
CA LEU A 310 2.90 -17.86 6.52
C LEU A 310 3.41 -18.72 7.69
N TYR A 311 4.53 -19.43 7.51
CA TYR A 311 5.18 -20.15 8.60
C TYR A 311 5.68 -19.20 9.70
N ALA A 312 6.24 -18.06 9.32
CA ALA A 312 6.65 -17.03 10.28
C ALA A 312 5.45 -16.44 11.04
N ALA A 313 4.33 -16.18 10.34
CA ALA A 313 3.09 -15.73 10.96
C ALA A 313 2.59 -16.73 12.03
N VAL A 314 2.60 -18.03 11.71
CA VAL A 314 2.19 -19.07 12.65
C VAL A 314 3.18 -19.15 13.83
N ASN A 315 4.47 -19.37 13.55
CA ASN A 315 5.46 -19.69 14.58
C ASN A 315 5.81 -18.51 15.49
N LYS A 316 5.82 -17.28 14.98
CA LYS A 316 6.23 -16.10 15.75
C LYS A 316 5.08 -15.39 16.44
N TYR A 317 3.86 -15.53 15.95
CA TYR A 317 2.72 -14.74 16.41
C TYR A 317 1.57 -15.62 16.92
N LEU A 318 1.13 -16.58 16.12
CA LEU A 318 -0.08 -17.33 16.44
C LEU A 318 0.15 -18.43 17.48
N GLU A 319 1.21 -19.23 17.37
CA GLU A 319 1.52 -20.28 18.35
C GLU A 319 1.84 -19.71 19.74
N PRO A 320 2.66 -18.64 19.89
CA PRO A 320 2.83 -18.00 21.19
C PRO A 320 1.51 -17.48 21.77
N LYS A 321 0.63 -16.92 20.92
CA LYS A 321 -0.68 -16.42 21.35
C LYS A 321 -1.60 -17.54 21.81
N ILE A 322 -1.65 -18.65 21.09
CA ILE A 322 -2.40 -19.86 21.48
C ILE A 322 -1.92 -20.34 22.85
N ALA A 323 -0.60 -20.49 23.03
CA ALA A 323 -0.04 -20.96 24.29
C ALA A 323 -0.31 -19.99 25.46
N ASP A 324 -0.26 -18.67 25.21
CA ASP A 324 -0.63 -17.65 26.20
C ASP A 324 -2.11 -17.73 26.59
N THR A 325 -2.99 -17.91 25.61
CA THR A 325 -4.43 -18.05 25.85
C THR A 325 -4.75 -19.35 26.60
N GLU A 326 -4.13 -20.48 26.25
CA GLU A 326 -4.26 -21.75 26.99
C GLU A 326 -3.86 -21.60 28.46
N ARG A 327 -2.67 -21.05 28.73
CA ARG A 327 -2.22 -20.78 30.11
C ARG A 327 -3.16 -19.87 30.89
N ALA A 328 -3.77 -18.89 30.22
CA ALA A 328 -4.72 -17.99 30.85
C ALA A 328 -6.07 -18.66 31.12
N LEU A 329 -6.49 -19.61 30.28
CA LEU A 329 -7.67 -20.44 30.53
C LEU A 329 -7.45 -21.36 31.72
N ASP A 330 -6.30 -22.03 31.80
CA ASP A 330 -5.96 -22.89 32.94
C ASP A 330 -6.05 -22.12 34.27
N ARG A 331 -5.56 -20.87 34.30
CA ARG A 331 -5.67 -19.99 35.48
C ARG A 331 -7.12 -19.65 35.81
N LEU A 332 -7.92 -19.30 34.80
CA LEU A 332 -9.35 -19.00 35.01
C LEU A 332 -10.11 -20.21 35.53
N GLU A 333 -9.75 -21.43 35.12
CA GLU A 333 -10.35 -22.67 35.64
C GLU A 333 -10.03 -22.88 37.11
N VAL A 334 -8.78 -22.66 37.52
CA VAL A 334 -8.36 -22.72 38.92
C VAL A 334 -9.06 -21.65 39.77
N GLU A 335 -9.14 -20.40 39.28
CA GLU A 335 -9.86 -19.32 39.96
C GLU A 335 -11.36 -19.64 40.11
N LEU A 336 -11.98 -20.17 39.05
CA LEU A 336 -13.40 -20.54 39.05
C LEU A 336 -13.70 -21.65 40.07
N ALA A 337 -12.79 -22.60 40.27
CA ALA A 337 -12.97 -23.68 41.26
C ALA A 337 -13.04 -23.16 42.71
N GLY A 338 -12.39 -22.03 43.00
CA GLY A 338 -12.43 -21.38 44.32
C GLY A 338 -13.52 -20.31 44.48
N ALA A 339 -14.18 -19.91 43.38
CA ALA A 339 -15.14 -18.82 43.38
C ALA A 339 -16.58 -19.28 43.69
N SER A 340 -17.40 -18.34 44.19
CA SER A 340 -18.83 -18.60 44.44
C SER A 340 -19.71 -17.40 44.05
N GLY A 341 -21.03 -17.63 43.96
CA GLY A 341 -21.99 -16.57 43.68
C GLY A 341 -21.71 -15.82 42.37
N ARG A 342 -21.75 -14.48 42.42
CA ARG A 342 -21.62 -13.60 41.24
C ARG A 342 -20.23 -13.65 40.61
N GLU A 343 -19.19 -13.90 41.40
CA GLU A 343 -17.81 -14.03 40.92
C GLU A 343 -17.64 -15.28 40.08
N ALA A 344 -18.18 -16.42 40.54
CA ALA A 344 -18.16 -17.66 39.78
C ALA A 344 -18.88 -17.53 38.42
N THR A 345 -20.01 -16.81 38.36
CA THR A 345 -20.69 -16.52 37.09
C THR A 345 -19.78 -15.72 36.14
N ARG A 346 -19.17 -14.64 36.63
CA ARG A 346 -18.26 -13.79 35.82
C ARG A 346 -17.05 -14.58 35.30
N LEU A 347 -16.44 -15.41 36.14
CA LEU A 347 -15.30 -16.25 35.75
C LEU A 347 -15.70 -17.31 34.72
N ARG A 348 -16.88 -17.92 34.87
CA ARG A 348 -17.43 -18.87 33.89
C ARG A 348 -17.69 -18.22 32.53
N ASP A 349 -18.24 -17.01 32.51
CA ASP A 349 -18.48 -16.27 31.26
C ASP A 349 -17.15 -15.95 30.56
N ARG A 350 -16.15 -15.44 31.30
CA ARG A 350 -14.80 -15.19 30.78
C ARG A 350 -14.12 -16.45 30.26
N LEU A 351 -14.31 -17.59 30.95
CA LEU A 351 -13.77 -18.88 30.52
C LEU A 351 -14.40 -19.33 29.20
N ASN A 352 -15.72 -19.19 29.05
CA ASN A 352 -16.43 -19.52 27.81
C ASN A 352 -15.99 -18.63 26.65
N GLU A 353 -15.90 -17.31 26.87
CA GLU A 353 -15.37 -16.36 25.88
C GLU A 353 -13.94 -16.71 25.46
N GLY A 354 -13.08 -17.02 26.44
CA GLY A 354 -11.69 -17.39 26.17
C GLY A 354 -11.56 -18.73 25.43
N ARG A 355 -12.40 -19.73 25.73
CA ARG A 355 -12.44 -21.01 24.98
C ARG A 355 -12.89 -20.80 23.54
N ALA A 356 -13.91 -19.97 23.32
CA ALA A 356 -14.34 -19.62 21.97
C ALA A 356 -13.22 -18.90 21.20
N PHE A 357 -12.51 -17.97 21.85
CA PHE A 357 -11.36 -17.28 21.27
C PHE A 357 -10.21 -18.24 20.95
N LEU A 358 -9.89 -19.19 21.84
CA LEU A 358 -8.87 -20.21 21.58
C LEU A 358 -9.23 -21.07 20.36
N GLY A 359 -10.50 -21.49 20.24
CA GLY A 359 -10.98 -22.21 19.07
C GLY A 359 -10.77 -21.42 17.77
N GLU A 360 -11.13 -20.13 17.76
CA GLU A 360 -10.89 -19.28 16.59
C GLU A 360 -9.40 -19.12 16.24
N LEU A 361 -8.50 -19.06 17.23
CA LEU A 361 -7.06 -19.02 16.98
C LEU A 361 -6.55 -20.32 16.37
N GLN A 362 -7.07 -21.46 16.82
CA GLN A 362 -6.75 -22.78 16.27
C GLN A 362 -7.24 -22.91 14.83
N ASP A 363 -8.47 -22.44 14.52
CA ASP A 363 -9.01 -22.40 13.16
C ASP A 363 -8.15 -21.53 12.23
N LEU A 364 -7.75 -20.33 12.70
CA LEU A 364 -6.86 -19.44 11.96
C LEU A 364 -5.50 -20.12 11.67
N ARG A 365 -4.95 -20.85 12.64
CA ARG A 365 -3.68 -21.57 12.50
C ARG A 365 -3.81 -22.67 11.46
N GLU A 366 -4.86 -23.48 11.56
CA GLU A 366 -5.09 -24.59 10.63
C GLU A 366 -5.25 -24.09 9.19
N GLU A 367 -5.99 -23.00 8.98
CA GLU A 367 -6.16 -22.44 7.64
C GLU A 367 -4.87 -21.81 7.10
N LEU A 368 -4.06 -21.13 7.93
CA LEU A 368 -2.74 -20.65 7.54
C LEU A 368 -1.80 -21.80 7.15
N LEU A 369 -1.79 -22.88 7.94
CA LEU A 369 -0.98 -24.07 7.66
C LEU A 369 -1.49 -24.85 6.45
N ARG A 370 -2.80 -24.85 6.17
CA ARG A 370 -3.37 -25.41 4.94
C ARG A 370 -2.79 -24.70 3.72
N VAL A 371 -2.72 -23.37 3.74
CA VAL A 371 -2.14 -22.59 2.64
C VAL A 371 -0.63 -22.74 2.58
N ALA A 372 0.06 -22.72 3.72
CA ALA A 372 1.51 -22.94 3.79
C ALA A 372 1.92 -24.36 3.36
N GLY A 373 1.02 -25.34 3.49
CA GLY A 373 1.21 -26.71 3.00
C GLY A 373 1.04 -26.85 1.48
N LEU A 374 0.41 -25.87 0.82
CA LEU A 374 0.64 -25.67 -0.61
C LEU A 374 2.09 -25.19 -0.77
N PRO A 375 2.77 -25.48 -1.89
CA PRO A 375 4.04 -24.83 -2.19
C PRO A 375 3.76 -23.34 -2.55
N TYR A 376 3.35 -22.56 -1.55
CA TYR A 376 2.92 -21.18 -1.66
C TYR A 376 4.16 -20.29 -1.71
N LYS A 377 4.42 -19.74 -2.90
CA LYS A 377 5.54 -18.84 -3.15
C LYS A 377 5.02 -17.56 -3.81
N PRO A 378 4.76 -16.51 -3.03
CA PRO A 378 4.27 -15.26 -3.59
C PRO A 378 5.31 -14.60 -4.49
N ASP A 379 4.86 -14.06 -5.61
CA ASP A 379 5.68 -13.34 -6.58
C ASP A 379 5.01 -12.01 -6.94
N LEU A 380 5.74 -10.90 -6.82
CA LEU A 380 5.18 -9.57 -7.03
C LEU A 380 4.70 -9.34 -8.47
N ASN A 381 5.24 -10.07 -9.44
CA ASN A 381 4.89 -9.99 -10.87
C ASN A 381 3.53 -10.61 -11.19
N ASP A 382 3.04 -11.53 -10.34
CA ASP A 382 1.71 -12.13 -10.51
C ASP A 382 0.58 -11.14 -10.14
N GLY A 383 0.95 -10.07 -9.44
CA GLY A 383 0.01 -9.06 -8.96
C GLY A 383 -0.71 -9.46 -7.67
N VAL A 384 -1.20 -8.44 -6.96
CA VAL A 384 -1.75 -8.57 -5.60
C VAL A 384 -2.85 -9.62 -5.48
N ILE A 385 -3.81 -9.64 -6.42
CA ILE A 385 -4.99 -10.49 -6.28
C ILE A 385 -4.68 -11.98 -6.46
N ILE A 386 -3.71 -12.34 -7.31
CA ILE A 386 -3.27 -13.73 -7.50
C ILE A 386 -2.54 -14.21 -6.24
N ASN A 387 -1.66 -13.38 -5.68
CA ASN A 387 -0.96 -13.70 -4.44
C ASN A 387 -1.90 -13.84 -3.23
N ALA A 388 -2.97 -13.03 -3.18
CA ALA A 388 -3.97 -13.10 -2.11
C ALA A 388 -4.98 -14.24 -2.28
N ALA A 389 -5.14 -14.80 -3.48
CA ALA A 389 -6.18 -15.78 -3.80
C ALA A 389 -6.19 -17.04 -2.91
N PRO A 390 -5.03 -17.68 -2.60
CA PRO A 390 -5.01 -18.85 -1.71
C PRO A 390 -5.54 -18.57 -0.29
N LEU A 391 -5.51 -17.31 0.15
CA LEU A 391 -5.87 -16.83 1.48
C LEU A 391 -7.35 -16.39 1.58
N HIS A 392 -8.17 -16.63 0.54
CA HIS A 392 -9.51 -16.06 0.43
C HIS A 392 -10.44 -16.30 1.64
N ARG A 393 -10.25 -17.41 2.37
CA ARG A 393 -11.04 -17.79 3.56
C ARG A 393 -10.74 -16.97 4.81
N LEU A 394 -9.61 -16.27 4.83
CA LEU A 394 -9.12 -15.50 5.97
C LEU A 394 -9.53 -14.02 5.93
N PHE A 395 -10.10 -13.55 4.81
CA PHE A 395 -10.55 -12.18 4.65
C PHE A 395 -11.99 -11.99 5.13
N ARG A 396 -12.21 -11.05 6.05
CA ARG A 396 -13.56 -10.74 6.56
C ARG A 396 -14.37 -9.80 5.68
N LEU A 397 -13.71 -8.98 4.86
CA LEU A 397 -14.40 -8.09 3.92
C LEU A 397 -14.93 -8.92 2.75
N ARG A 398 -16.24 -9.20 2.75
CA ARG A 398 -16.90 -10.11 1.81
C ARG A 398 -16.61 -9.83 0.33
N SER A 399 -16.54 -8.56 -0.07
CA SER A 399 -16.25 -8.19 -1.46
C SER A 399 -14.84 -8.62 -1.90
N TRP A 400 -13.85 -8.51 -1.02
CA TRP A 400 -12.48 -8.95 -1.29
C TRP A 400 -12.34 -10.47 -1.20
N ALA A 401 -12.96 -11.09 -0.19
CA ALA A 401 -12.99 -12.55 -0.04
C ALA A 401 -13.58 -13.25 -1.28
N LYS A 402 -14.69 -12.73 -1.80
CA LYS A 402 -15.34 -13.26 -3.00
C LYS A 402 -14.44 -13.15 -4.24
N GLU A 403 -13.79 -12.00 -4.45
CA GLU A 403 -12.93 -11.79 -5.61
C GLU A 403 -11.67 -12.65 -5.57
N THR A 404 -11.07 -12.80 -4.38
CA THR A 404 -9.91 -13.69 -4.19
C THR A 404 -10.30 -15.15 -4.36
N GLU A 405 -11.50 -15.57 -3.91
CA GLU A 405 -12.04 -16.91 -4.17
C GLU A 405 -12.27 -17.17 -5.67
N GLU A 406 -12.84 -16.20 -6.39
CA GLU A 406 -13.04 -16.32 -7.84
C GLU A 406 -11.71 -16.47 -8.59
N VAL A 407 -10.67 -15.72 -8.18
CA VAL A 407 -9.32 -15.87 -8.74
C VAL A 407 -8.69 -17.20 -8.35
N TRP A 408 -8.90 -17.68 -7.13
CA TRP A 408 -8.42 -19.00 -6.68
C TRP A 408 -9.00 -20.12 -7.55
N ARG A 409 -10.30 -20.11 -7.82
CA ARG A 409 -10.94 -21.10 -8.70
C ARG A 409 -10.38 -21.07 -10.12
N LYS A 410 -10.05 -19.88 -10.63
CA LYS A 410 -9.42 -19.71 -11.95
C LYS A 410 -7.98 -20.21 -11.98
N LEU A 411 -7.22 -20.01 -10.89
CA LEU A 411 -5.87 -20.60 -10.70
C LEU A 411 -5.95 -22.13 -10.69
N GLU A 412 -6.89 -22.71 -9.95
CA GLU A 412 -7.13 -24.16 -9.91
C GLU A 412 -7.50 -24.72 -11.28
N LYS A 413 -8.27 -23.97 -12.07
CA LYS A 413 -8.69 -24.35 -13.42
C LYS A 413 -7.57 -24.23 -14.48
N GLY A 414 -6.55 -23.40 -14.24
CA GLY A 414 -5.46 -23.13 -15.19
C GLY A 414 -5.61 -21.85 -16.02
N ASP A 415 -6.62 -21.02 -15.74
CA ASP A 415 -6.83 -19.75 -16.44
C ASP A 415 -5.69 -18.72 -16.18
N TYR A 416 -4.82 -19.00 -15.20
CA TYR A 416 -3.68 -18.19 -14.80
C TYR A 416 -2.35 -18.95 -14.86
N ASP A 417 -2.20 -19.92 -15.75
CA ASP A 417 -0.95 -20.71 -15.87
C ASP A 417 0.29 -19.89 -16.27
N TRP A 418 0.13 -18.62 -16.65
CA TRP A 418 1.24 -17.66 -16.81
C TRP A 418 1.83 -17.18 -15.47
N ALA A 419 1.11 -17.32 -14.36
CA ALA A 419 1.53 -16.82 -13.05
C ALA A 419 2.51 -17.79 -12.37
N HIS A 420 3.53 -17.26 -11.70
CA HIS A 420 4.54 -18.03 -10.98
C HIS A 420 3.92 -18.85 -9.84
N MET A 421 2.88 -18.32 -9.19
CA MET A 421 2.07 -19.02 -8.19
C MET A 421 1.46 -20.31 -8.77
N ALA A 422 0.95 -20.27 -10.00
CA ALA A 422 0.37 -21.44 -10.65
C ALA A 422 1.46 -22.51 -10.93
N TYR A 423 2.63 -22.10 -11.40
CA TYR A 423 3.76 -23.01 -11.62
C TYR A 423 4.24 -23.65 -10.33
N THR A 424 4.27 -22.89 -9.24
CA THR A 424 4.74 -23.41 -7.95
C THR A 424 3.76 -24.46 -7.39
N ILE A 425 2.45 -24.21 -7.49
CA ILE A 425 1.41 -25.12 -6.96
C ILE A 425 1.17 -26.33 -7.89
N TRP A 426 1.18 -26.13 -9.20
CA TRP A 426 0.90 -27.19 -10.19
C TRP A 426 2.00 -27.26 -11.27
N PRO A 427 3.24 -27.65 -10.92
CA PRO A 427 4.38 -27.59 -11.83
C PRO A 427 4.20 -28.47 -13.08
N ASP A 428 3.64 -29.67 -12.92
CA ASP A 428 3.44 -30.60 -14.04
C ASP A 428 2.42 -30.08 -15.05
N ARG A 429 1.31 -29.51 -14.55
CA ARG A 429 0.27 -28.88 -15.39
C ARG A 429 0.87 -27.74 -16.20
N VAL A 430 1.55 -26.82 -15.53
CA VAL A 430 2.12 -25.63 -16.19
C VAL A 430 3.23 -26.01 -17.16
N ARG A 431 4.07 -27.01 -16.85
CA ARG A 431 5.07 -27.53 -17.80
C ARG A 431 4.45 -28.06 -19.08
N GLU A 432 3.32 -28.76 -18.98
CA GLU A 432 2.59 -29.22 -20.16
C GLU A 432 2.04 -28.06 -20.99
N VAL A 433 1.55 -27.00 -20.33
CA VAL A 433 1.12 -25.77 -21.03
C VAL A 433 2.31 -25.08 -21.71
N CYS A 434 3.47 -24.99 -21.06
CA CYS A 434 4.69 -24.41 -21.66
C CYS A 434 5.16 -25.13 -22.92
N ARG A 435 4.91 -26.45 -23.05
CA ARG A 435 5.21 -27.17 -24.31
C ARG A 435 4.42 -26.61 -25.50
N ARG A 436 3.20 -26.14 -25.25
CA ARG A 436 2.21 -25.76 -26.27
C ARG A 436 1.98 -24.24 -26.38
N ASP A 437 2.38 -23.46 -25.38
CA ASP A 437 2.25 -22.01 -25.35
C ASP A 437 3.61 -21.37 -25.07
N ARG A 438 4.17 -20.73 -26.10
CA ARG A 438 5.48 -20.09 -26.01
C ARG A 438 5.49 -18.85 -25.12
N SER A 439 4.37 -18.13 -25.01
CA SER A 439 4.28 -16.95 -24.13
C SER A 439 4.36 -17.37 -22.67
N ILE A 440 3.65 -18.44 -22.31
CA ILE A 440 3.69 -19.01 -20.95
C ILE A 440 5.06 -19.65 -20.69
N ALA A 441 5.66 -20.33 -21.68
CA ALA A 441 7.03 -20.83 -21.56
C ALA A 441 8.04 -19.72 -21.25
N ILE A 442 7.95 -18.57 -21.93
CA ILE A 442 8.80 -17.40 -21.66
C ILE A 442 8.55 -16.86 -20.25
N ALA A 443 7.29 -16.77 -19.81
CA ALA A 443 6.96 -16.28 -18.48
C ALA A 443 7.65 -17.09 -17.36
N HIS A 444 7.86 -18.39 -17.59
CA HIS A 444 8.51 -19.30 -16.63
C HIS A 444 9.99 -19.60 -16.92
N GLY A 445 10.58 -19.04 -17.98
CA GLY A 445 11.94 -19.38 -18.42
C GLY A 445 12.11 -20.84 -18.90
N LEU A 446 11.05 -21.41 -19.48
CA LEU A 446 10.95 -22.80 -19.93
C LEU A 446 10.88 -22.93 -21.46
N GLU A 447 11.47 -21.99 -22.20
CA GLU A 447 11.45 -21.98 -23.67
C GLU A 447 12.12 -23.21 -24.28
N ALA A 448 13.06 -23.83 -23.56
CA ALA A 448 13.78 -25.03 -23.99
C ALA A 448 12.88 -26.27 -24.17
N ILE A 449 11.74 -26.33 -23.47
CA ILE A 449 10.78 -27.44 -23.58
C ILE A 449 9.61 -27.08 -24.52
N CYS A 450 9.57 -25.87 -25.07
CA CYS A 450 8.48 -25.42 -25.92
C CYS A 450 8.61 -26.01 -27.33
N GLU A 451 7.57 -26.71 -27.77
CA GLU A 451 7.51 -27.38 -29.09
C GLU A 451 7.05 -26.40 -30.19
N VAL A 452 6.55 -25.21 -29.81
CA VAL A 452 6.11 -24.17 -30.74
C VAL A 452 7.32 -23.38 -31.25
N GLU A 453 7.49 -23.34 -32.57
CA GLU A 453 8.57 -22.59 -33.23
C GLU A 453 8.51 -21.09 -32.89
N ALA A 454 9.69 -20.47 -32.74
CA ALA A 454 9.79 -19.04 -32.52
C ALA A 454 9.37 -18.28 -33.79
N PRO A 455 8.60 -17.19 -33.68
CA PRO A 455 8.31 -16.36 -34.84
C PRO A 455 9.62 -15.83 -35.43
N ALA A 456 9.77 -15.96 -36.76
CA ALA A 456 10.97 -15.51 -37.46
C ALA A 456 11.25 -14.02 -37.15
N PRO A 457 12.51 -13.64 -36.89
CA PRO A 457 12.84 -12.26 -36.56
C PRO A 457 12.44 -11.35 -37.72
N LYS A 458 11.46 -10.47 -37.50
CA LYS A 458 11.10 -9.42 -38.47
C LYS A 458 12.35 -8.58 -38.74
N LYS A 459 12.87 -8.62 -39.97
CA LYS A 459 13.95 -7.74 -40.42
C LYS A 459 13.56 -6.30 -40.09
N LYS A 460 14.31 -5.64 -39.21
CA LYS A 460 14.17 -4.20 -38.95
C LYS A 460 14.41 -3.48 -40.28
N GLY A 461 13.34 -2.99 -40.90
CA GLY A 461 13.43 -2.12 -42.06
C GLY A 461 14.22 -0.88 -41.68
N GLY A 462 15.41 -0.74 -42.25
CA GLY A 462 16.25 0.44 -42.06
C GLY A 462 15.50 1.68 -42.51
N ARG A 463 15.22 2.60 -41.57
CA ARG A 463 14.72 3.94 -41.88
C ARG A 463 15.79 4.64 -42.72
N GLY A 464 15.55 4.73 -44.02
CA GLY A 464 16.42 5.44 -44.96
C GLY A 464 16.60 6.88 -44.52
N ARG A 465 17.85 7.24 -44.16
CA ARG A 465 18.27 8.60 -43.88
C ARG A 465 18.17 9.40 -45.20
N ARG A 466 17.10 10.18 -45.37
CA ARG A 466 16.94 11.15 -46.46
C ARG A 466 18.10 12.16 -46.38
N LYS A 467 19.08 12.06 -47.28
CA LYS A 467 20.07 13.12 -47.52
C LYS A 467 19.32 14.36 -48.00
N ARG A 468 19.39 15.45 -47.25
CA ARG A 468 19.02 16.79 -47.74
C ARG A 468 20.02 17.17 -48.82
N GLY A 469 19.56 17.30 -50.06
CA GLY A 469 20.32 17.93 -51.12
C GLY A 469 20.33 19.44 -50.91
N THR A 470 21.52 20.02 -50.90
CA THR A 470 21.78 21.44 -51.07
C THR A 470 21.45 21.83 -52.51
N ALA A 471 20.49 22.72 -52.71
CA ALA A 471 20.32 23.43 -53.96
C ALA A 471 21.14 24.73 -53.88
N GLY A 472 21.98 24.93 -54.90
CA GLY A 472 22.64 26.21 -55.18
C GLY A 472 21.78 27.10 -56.06
#